data_AF-A0A246B937-F1
#
_entry.id   AF-A0A246B937-F1
#
_cell.length_a   1.000
_cell.length_b   1.000
_cell.length_c   1.000
_cell.angle_alpha   90.00
_cell.angle_beta   90.00
_cell.angle_gamma   90.00
#
_symmetry.space_group_name_H-M   'P 1'
#
loop_
_entity.id
_entity.type
_entity.pdbx_description
1 polymer ?
#
loop_
_entity_poly.entity_id
_entity_poly.type
_entity_poly.pdbx_seq_one_letter_code
_entity_poly.pdbx_strand_id
1 'polypeptide(L)'
;MSVKIRLQRHGKKGKPFFHIVVADARARRDGKFIEKIGTYNPITNPAVINLDVDAAVKWLNNGAQPTDTARAILSYKGALYKKHLQGGVAKGAFSAEEADKKFAAWLEEKEGAVKNKKESLTKAQKEAKNAALEAEAKVNQARLDAAAKAEADAKAEEEAKLAEEKAAADAKLAEEKTALENAAEVVGSAAAAVVDTVANVTEKIADAVAPKNDADTEGTEEAKA
;
A
#
# COMPACT_ATOMS: atom_id res chain seq x y z
N MET A 1 45.13 34.27 24.15
CA MET A 1 44.02 33.36 24.50
C MET A 1 42.73 33.98 23.98
N SER A 2 41.97 33.30 23.14
CA SER A 2 40.71 33.86 22.62
C SER A 2 39.54 32.93 22.89
N VAL A 3 38.43 33.51 23.35
CA VAL A 3 37.16 32.82 23.51
C VAL A 3 36.45 32.80 22.15
N LYS A 4 35.95 31.63 21.75
CA LYS A 4 35.24 31.45 20.49
C LYS A 4 33.83 30.96 20.71
N ILE A 5 32.91 31.44 19.87
CA ILE A 5 31.57 30.88 19.73
C ILE A 5 31.63 29.82 18.63
N ARG A 6 31.40 28.56 19.01
CA ARG A 6 31.59 27.40 18.13
C ARG A 6 30.46 26.40 18.28
N LEU A 7 30.38 25.51 17.30
CA LEU A 7 29.43 24.40 17.29
C LEU A 7 30.07 23.15 17.87
N GLN A 8 29.43 22.58 18.87
CA GLN A 8 29.80 21.30 19.46
C GLN A 8 28.89 20.21 18.90
N ARG A 9 29.47 19.15 18.33
CA ARG A 9 28.68 18.09 17.69
C ARG A 9 28.15 17.15 18.76
N HIS A 10 26.84 17.08 18.82
CA HIS A 10 26.07 16.09 19.54
C HIS A 10 25.24 15.27 18.53
N GLY A 11 24.59 14.21 19.03
CA GLY A 11 23.78 13.33 18.20
C GLY A 11 24.54 12.16 17.57
N LYS A 12 23.79 11.33 16.86
CA LYS A 12 24.25 10.04 16.37
C LYS A 12 24.88 10.11 14.97
N LYS A 13 25.45 8.99 14.50
CA LYS A 13 25.89 8.85 13.12
C LYS A 13 24.70 9.12 12.18
N GLY A 14 24.91 9.92 11.13
CA GLY A 14 23.87 10.28 10.16
C GLY A 14 22.82 11.29 10.65
N LYS A 15 22.75 11.61 11.95
CA LYS A 15 21.83 12.63 12.50
C LYS A 15 22.60 13.62 13.40
N PRO A 16 23.27 14.62 12.80
CA PRO A 16 24.01 15.63 13.56
C PRO A 16 23.07 16.59 14.30
N PHE A 17 23.40 16.90 15.55
CA PHE A 17 22.75 17.94 16.35
C PHE A 17 23.84 18.81 16.97
N PHE A 18 23.72 20.13 16.93
CA PHE A 18 24.79 21.00 17.39
C PHE A 18 24.37 21.80 18.61
N HIS A 19 25.24 21.90 19.60
CA HIS A 19 25.13 22.90 20.65
C HIS A 19 25.95 24.12 20.24
N ILE A 20 25.37 25.31 20.39
CA ILE A 20 26.08 26.57 20.19
C ILE A 20 26.69 26.92 21.55
N VAL A 21 28.01 26.86 21.63
CA VAL A 21 28.74 26.98 22.90
C VAL A 21 29.84 28.03 22.80
N VAL A 22 30.11 28.65 23.94
CA VAL A 22 31.23 29.57 24.14
C VAL A 22 32.34 28.80 24.84
N ALA A 23 33.53 28.75 24.24
CA ALA A 23 34.67 28.01 24.79
C ALA A 23 36.01 28.66 24.44
N ASP A 24 37.07 28.36 25.19
CA ASP A 24 38.45 28.73 24.81
C ASP A 24 38.82 28.05 23.49
N ALA A 25 39.52 28.77 22.61
CA ALA A 25 39.92 28.27 21.30
C ALA A 25 40.76 26.98 21.33
N ARG A 26 41.51 26.73 22.40
CA ARG A 26 42.38 25.54 22.57
C ARG A 26 41.62 24.31 23.08
N ALA A 27 40.42 24.49 23.62
CA ALA A 27 39.63 23.37 24.09
C ALA A 27 39.27 22.44 22.92
N ARG A 28 39.19 21.12 23.17
CA ARG A 28 38.73 20.13 22.17
C ARG A 28 37.32 20.49 21.68
N ARG A 29 36.96 20.15 20.42
CA ARG A 29 35.65 20.45 19.81
C ARG A 29 34.48 20.12 20.74
N ASP A 30 34.47 18.89 21.26
CA ASP A 30 33.42 18.37 22.14
C ASP A 30 33.85 18.27 23.61
N GLY A 31 34.82 19.09 24.00
CA GLY A 31 35.32 19.14 25.38
C GLY A 31 34.57 20.14 26.27
N LYS A 32 35.25 20.59 27.33
CA LYS A 32 34.75 21.59 28.27
C LYS A 32 34.44 22.91 27.56
N PHE A 33 33.26 23.47 27.85
CA PHE A 33 32.83 24.80 27.43
C PHE A 33 32.57 25.68 28.65
N ILE A 34 32.44 26.99 28.43
CA ILE A 34 32.15 27.99 29.47
C ILE A 34 30.64 28.10 29.64
N GLU A 35 29.92 28.37 28.55
CA GLU A 35 28.47 28.58 28.55
C GLU A 35 27.84 28.01 27.27
N LYS A 36 26.64 27.44 27.39
CA LYS A 36 25.82 27.01 26.26
C LYS A 36 24.78 28.08 25.97
N ILE A 37 24.89 28.73 24.82
CA ILE A 37 24.01 29.83 24.41
C ILE A 37 22.87 29.39 23.48
N GLY A 38 22.90 28.14 22.99
CA GLY A 38 21.84 27.65 22.10
C GLY A 38 22.02 26.25 21.55
N THR A 39 21.14 25.90 20.62
CA THR A 39 21.14 24.66 19.85
C THR A 39 20.82 24.91 18.38
N TYR A 40 21.30 24.02 17.53
CA TYR A 40 21.11 24.05 16.09
C TYR A 40 20.85 22.64 15.56
N ASN A 41 19.71 22.47 14.89
CA ASN A 41 19.33 21.24 14.21
C ASN A 41 19.22 21.47 12.70
N PRO A 42 20.21 21.01 11.90
CA PRO A 42 20.20 21.17 10.44
C PRO A 42 19.31 20.15 9.71
N ILE A 43 18.80 19.11 10.39
CA ILE A 43 18.09 18.00 9.74
C ILE A 43 16.67 18.42 9.35
N THR A 44 16.05 19.29 10.13
CA THR A 44 14.70 19.77 9.86
C THR A 44 14.72 20.82 8.75
N ASN A 45 13.67 20.86 7.93
CA ASN A 45 13.46 21.92 6.96
C ASN A 45 12.13 22.65 7.29
N PRO A 46 12.17 23.92 7.73
CA PRO A 46 13.36 24.76 7.99
C PRO A 46 14.22 24.28 9.17
N ALA A 47 15.50 24.67 9.18
CA ALA A 47 16.42 24.31 10.28
C ALA A 47 15.98 24.94 11.60
N VAL A 48 15.92 24.15 12.67
CA VAL A 48 15.52 24.65 14.00
C VAL A 48 16.74 25.23 14.70
N ILE A 49 16.67 26.51 15.05
CA ILE A 49 17.70 27.25 15.78
C ILE A 49 17.06 27.82 17.04
N ASN A 50 17.56 27.40 18.20
CA ASN A 50 17.20 28.00 19.48
C ASN A 50 18.43 28.71 20.01
N LEU A 51 18.36 30.03 20.15
CA LEU A 51 19.48 30.87 20.57
C LEU A 51 19.00 31.86 21.63
N ASP A 52 19.72 31.94 22.74
CA ASP A 52 19.64 33.06 23.65
C ASP A 52 20.41 34.25 23.05
N VAL A 53 19.66 35.23 22.57
CA VAL A 53 20.20 36.40 21.88
C VAL A 53 20.96 37.30 22.85
N ASP A 54 20.49 37.44 24.09
CA ASP A 54 21.09 38.33 25.09
C ASP A 54 22.42 37.79 25.60
N ALA A 55 22.47 36.48 25.89
CA ALA A 55 23.71 35.81 26.22
C ALA A 55 24.73 35.89 25.07
N ALA A 56 24.29 35.68 23.82
CA ALA A 56 25.14 35.77 22.65
C ALA A 56 25.73 37.18 22.49
N VAL A 57 24.91 38.24 22.64
CA VAL A 57 25.35 39.64 22.55
C VAL A 57 26.35 39.97 23.65
N LYS A 58 26.10 39.55 24.90
CA LYS A 58 27.03 39.71 26.02
C LYS A 58 28.42 39.15 25.69
N TRP A 59 28.49 37.91 25.19
CA TRP A 59 29.76 37.29 24.83
C TRP A 59 30.44 37.97 23.64
N LEU A 60 29.68 38.42 22.65
CA LEU A 60 30.21 39.17 21.52
C LEU A 60 30.76 40.55 21.96
N ASN A 61 30.17 41.20 22.96
CA ASN A 61 30.68 42.45 23.54
C ASN A 61 31.95 42.22 24.36
N ASN A 62 32.06 41.06 25.02
CA ASN A 62 33.28 40.62 25.71
C ASN A 62 34.41 40.17 24.74
N GLY A 63 34.21 40.30 23.43
CA GLY A 63 35.24 40.00 22.41
C GLY A 63 35.26 38.56 21.92
N ALA A 64 34.26 37.73 22.25
CA ALA A 64 34.18 36.37 21.74
C ALA A 64 34.10 36.36 20.21
N GLN A 65 34.93 35.54 19.56
CA GLN A 65 35.02 35.46 18.11
C GLN A 65 34.16 34.30 17.58
N PRO A 66 33.11 34.54 16.78
CA PRO A 66 32.31 33.47 16.21
C PRO A 66 33.04 32.78 15.06
N THR A 67 32.91 31.45 15.00
CA THR A 67 33.25 30.64 13.81
C THR A 67 32.29 30.92 12.65
N ASP A 68 32.63 30.54 11.43
CA ASP A 68 31.88 30.92 10.23
C ASP A 68 30.39 30.48 10.26
N THR A 69 30.13 29.20 10.49
CA THR A 69 28.75 28.69 10.63
C THR A 69 28.02 29.29 11.84
N ALA A 70 28.73 29.50 12.96
CA ALA A 70 28.14 30.15 14.12
C ALA A 70 27.76 31.60 13.82
N ARG A 71 28.59 32.33 13.06
CA ARG A 71 28.32 33.69 12.60
C ARG A 71 27.07 33.74 11.73
N ALA A 72 26.91 32.79 10.80
CA ALA A 72 25.71 32.68 9.98
C ALA A 72 24.45 32.48 10.83
N ILE A 73 24.50 31.60 11.84
CA ILE A 73 23.39 31.37 12.78
C ILE A 73 23.08 32.63 13.60
N LEU A 74 24.12 33.30 14.13
CA LEU A 74 23.97 34.53 14.92
C LEU A 74 23.42 35.70 14.08
N SER A 75 23.80 35.78 12.80
CA SER A 75 23.22 36.72 11.84
C SER A 75 21.75 36.41 11.59
N TYR A 76 21.44 35.16 11.29
CA TYR A 76 20.09 34.71 10.97
C TYR A 76 19.09 34.92 12.11
N LYS A 77 19.52 34.73 13.37
CA LYS A 77 18.66 34.94 14.54
C LYS A 77 18.74 36.35 15.15
N GLY A 78 19.62 37.21 14.62
CA GLY A 78 19.64 38.64 14.92
C GLY A 78 20.60 39.09 16.02
N ALA A 79 21.40 38.20 16.62
CA ALA A 79 22.35 38.58 17.67
C ALA A 79 23.41 39.58 17.17
N LEU A 80 23.89 39.43 15.93
CA LEU A 80 24.83 40.39 15.34
C LEU A 80 24.17 41.74 15.06
N TYR A 81 22.91 41.73 14.65
CA TYR A 81 22.15 42.95 14.39
C TYR A 81 21.88 43.70 15.70
N LYS A 82 21.45 43.01 16.75
CA LYS A 82 21.28 43.58 18.09
C LYS A 82 22.58 44.22 18.61
N LYS A 83 23.72 43.54 18.46
CA LYS A 83 25.03 44.11 18.82
C LYS A 83 25.35 45.38 18.02
N HIS A 84 25.09 45.39 16.72
CA HIS A 84 25.31 46.58 15.89
C HIS A 84 24.45 47.77 16.35
N LEU A 85 23.18 47.52 16.65
CA LEU A 85 22.27 48.54 17.17
C LEU A 85 22.74 49.10 18.51
N GLN A 86 23.13 48.24 19.46
CA GLN A 86 23.71 48.67 20.73
C GLN A 86 24.98 49.52 20.55
N GLY A 87 25.81 49.19 19.56
CA GLY A 87 26.98 50.00 19.20
C GLY A 87 26.62 51.40 18.68
N GLY A 88 25.47 51.56 18.01
CA GLY A 88 24.93 52.86 17.62
C GLY A 88 24.41 53.67 18.80
N VAL A 89 23.70 53.02 19.74
CA VAL A 89 23.26 53.65 21.00
C VAL A 89 24.45 54.13 21.83
N ALA A 90 25.50 53.31 21.97
CA ALA A 90 26.72 53.68 22.71
C ALA A 90 27.47 54.87 22.07
N LYS A 91 27.29 55.10 20.77
CA LYS A 91 27.84 56.25 20.05
C LYS A 91 26.89 57.45 19.99
N GLY A 92 25.69 57.35 20.57
CA GLY A 92 24.68 58.42 20.58
C GLY A 92 23.92 58.62 19.26
N ALA A 93 23.92 57.64 18.35
CA ALA A 93 23.26 57.78 17.04
C ALA A 93 21.74 57.65 17.09
N PHE A 94 21.19 56.96 18.09
CA PHE A 94 19.75 56.76 18.33
C PHE A 94 19.50 56.31 19.76
N SER A 95 18.25 56.39 20.23
CA SER A 95 17.87 55.97 21.59
C SER A 95 17.81 54.43 21.73
N ALA A 96 17.87 53.93 22.97
CA ALA A 96 17.73 52.49 23.24
C ALA A 96 16.37 51.96 22.76
N GLU A 97 15.30 52.74 22.92
CA GLU A 97 13.95 52.35 22.50
C GLU A 97 13.83 52.23 20.97
N GLU A 98 14.48 53.14 20.23
CA GLU A 98 14.51 53.08 18.77
C GLU A 98 15.29 51.86 18.27
N ALA A 99 16.36 51.48 18.97
CA ALA A 99 17.11 50.25 18.68
C ALA A 99 16.21 49.02 18.86
N ASP A 100 15.47 48.94 19.96
CA ASP A 100 14.60 47.81 20.24
C ASP A 100 13.43 47.72 19.25
N LYS A 101 12.85 48.86 18.84
CA LYS A 101 11.82 48.90 17.78
C LYS A 101 12.37 48.38 16.44
N LYS A 102 13.57 48.83 16.04
CA LYS A 102 14.22 48.34 14.80
C LYS A 102 14.53 46.86 14.88
N PHE A 103 14.94 46.36 16.04
CA PHE A 103 15.22 44.95 16.26
C PHE A 103 13.94 44.10 16.19
N ALA A 104 12.86 44.54 16.83
CA ALA A 104 11.56 43.87 16.80
C ALA A 104 10.98 43.79 15.38
N ALA A 105 10.98 44.89 14.63
CA ALA A 105 10.53 44.91 13.24
C ALA A 105 11.32 43.94 12.35
N TRP A 106 12.64 43.86 12.56
CA TRP A 106 13.48 42.91 11.84
C TRP A 106 13.15 41.45 12.19
N LEU A 107 12.88 41.16 13.47
CA LEU A 107 12.48 39.81 13.90
C LEU A 107 11.15 39.39 13.28
N GLU A 108 10.15 40.28 13.24
CA GLU A 108 8.86 40.02 12.62
C GLU A 108 8.99 39.72 11.12
N GLU A 109 9.80 40.49 10.39
CA GLU A 109 10.10 40.23 8.98
C GLU A 109 10.71 38.82 8.79
N LYS A 110 11.70 38.45 9.60
CA LYS A 110 12.35 37.14 9.52
C LYS A 110 11.41 36.00 9.90
N GLU A 111 10.59 36.17 10.93
CA GLU A 111 9.59 35.17 11.30
C GLU A 111 8.52 35.02 10.22
N GLY A 112 8.10 36.12 9.59
CA GLY A 112 7.21 36.09 8.42
C GLY A 112 7.80 35.29 7.27
N ALA A 113 9.06 35.54 6.89
CA ALA A 113 9.74 34.78 5.85
C ALA A 113 9.83 33.27 6.17
N VAL A 114 10.08 32.92 7.43
CA VAL A 114 10.08 31.51 7.88
C VAL A 114 8.70 30.88 7.81
N LYS A 115 7.64 31.60 8.23
CA LYS A 115 6.25 31.14 8.14
C LYS A 115 5.87 30.87 6.68
N ASN A 116 6.14 31.81 5.78
CA ASN A 116 5.90 31.65 4.33
C ASN A 116 6.65 30.42 3.76
N LYS A 117 7.90 30.18 4.20
CA LYS A 117 8.64 28.99 3.78
C LYS A 117 8.02 27.71 4.32
N LYS A 118 7.56 27.69 5.57
CA LYS A 118 6.85 26.53 6.14
C LYS A 118 5.55 26.25 5.37
N GLU A 119 4.75 27.27 5.10
CA GLU A 119 3.48 27.15 4.38
C GLU A 119 3.66 26.64 2.95
N SER A 120 4.66 27.16 2.21
CA SER A 120 4.97 26.64 0.87
C SER A 120 5.44 25.18 0.90
N LEU A 121 6.24 24.77 1.90
CA LEU A 121 6.66 23.39 2.06
C LEU A 121 5.49 22.47 2.40
N THR A 122 4.59 22.88 3.31
CA THR A 122 3.43 22.06 3.66
C THR A 122 2.44 21.95 2.49
N LYS A 123 2.25 23.00 1.70
CA LYS A 123 1.46 22.96 0.48
C LYS A 123 2.05 21.98 -0.55
N ALA A 124 3.35 22.10 -0.84
CA ALA A 124 4.02 21.18 -1.76
C ALA A 124 3.96 19.71 -1.30
N GLN A 125 4.11 19.45 0.00
CA GLN A 125 3.97 18.10 0.57
C GLN A 125 2.55 17.55 0.42
N LYS A 126 1.53 18.39 0.64
CA LYS A 126 0.12 17.99 0.46
C LYS A 126 -0.18 17.69 -1.01
N GLU A 127 0.25 18.54 -1.93
CA GLU A 127 0.07 18.33 -3.38
C GLU A 127 0.77 17.05 -3.85
N ALA A 128 2.02 16.81 -3.42
CA ALA A 128 2.75 15.59 -3.74
C ALA A 128 2.07 14.33 -3.17
N LYS A 129 1.53 14.40 -1.95
CA LYS A 129 0.80 13.29 -1.33
C LYS A 129 -0.52 13.00 -2.06
N ASN A 130 -1.26 14.05 -2.44
CA ASN A 130 -2.51 13.90 -3.17
C ASN A 130 -2.26 13.32 -4.56
N ALA A 131 -1.26 13.81 -5.29
CA ALA A 131 -0.88 13.27 -6.58
C ALA A 131 -0.44 11.79 -6.49
N ALA A 132 0.29 11.41 -5.43
CA ALA A 132 0.67 10.02 -5.19
C ALA A 132 -0.56 9.13 -4.91
N LEU A 133 -1.51 9.61 -4.10
CA LEU A 133 -2.76 8.89 -3.83
C LEU A 133 -3.63 8.74 -5.08
N GLU A 134 -3.75 9.78 -5.91
CA GLU A 134 -4.47 9.71 -7.18
C GLU A 134 -3.81 8.74 -8.17
N ALA A 135 -2.48 8.72 -8.23
CA ALA A 135 -1.74 7.76 -9.04
C ALA A 135 -1.96 6.31 -8.56
N GLU A 136 -1.90 6.08 -7.25
CA GLU A 136 -2.16 4.76 -6.66
C GLU A 136 -3.62 4.32 -6.88
N ALA A 137 -4.59 5.23 -6.72
CA ALA A 137 -6.00 4.95 -6.97
C ALA A 137 -6.27 4.57 -8.43
N LYS A 138 -5.64 5.26 -9.39
CA LYS A 138 -5.74 4.92 -10.83
C LYS A 138 -5.16 3.54 -11.13
N VAL A 139 -4.00 3.20 -10.55
CA VAL A 139 -3.38 1.87 -10.71
C VAL A 139 -4.25 0.79 -10.09
N ASN A 140 -4.81 1.04 -8.90
CA ASN A 140 -5.72 0.11 -8.24
C ASN A 140 -7.01 -0.09 -9.02
N GLN A 141 -7.63 0.98 -9.53
CA GLN A 141 -8.83 0.88 -10.36
C GLN A 141 -8.55 0.11 -11.65
N ALA A 142 -7.45 0.42 -12.35
CA ALA A 142 -7.06 -0.32 -13.56
C ALA A 142 -6.82 -1.81 -13.30
N ARG A 143 -6.27 -2.17 -12.12
CA ARG A 143 -6.10 -3.58 -11.72
C ARG A 143 -7.45 -4.25 -11.44
N LEU A 144 -8.39 -3.55 -10.81
CA LEU A 144 -9.75 -4.08 -10.58
C LEU A 144 -10.50 -4.27 -11.91
N ASP A 145 -10.42 -3.29 -12.82
CA ASP A 145 -11.07 -3.36 -14.13
C ASP A 145 -10.46 -4.48 -14.99
N ALA A 146 -9.13 -4.67 -14.94
CA ALA A 146 -8.44 -5.76 -15.61
C ALA A 146 -8.80 -7.14 -15.02
N ALA A 147 -8.93 -7.24 -13.68
CA ALA A 147 -9.36 -8.47 -13.02
C ALA A 147 -10.81 -8.82 -13.36
N ALA A 148 -11.72 -7.84 -13.34
CA ALA A 148 -13.12 -8.02 -13.73
C ALA A 148 -13.25 -8.43 -15.20
N LYS A 149 -12.44 -7.83 -16.09
CA LYS A 149 -12.39 -8.23 -17.50
C LYS A 149 -11.85 -9.66 -17.67
N ALA A 150 -10.78 -10.03 -16.98
CA ALA A 150 -10.23 -11.39 -17.03
C ALA A 150 -11.22 -12.43 -16.48
N GLU A 151 -11.97 -12.12 -15.42
CA GLU A 151 -13.04 -12.98 -14.91
C GLU A 151 -14.21 -13.08 -15.89
N ALA A 152 -14.58 -12.00 -16.58
CA ALA A 152 -15.64 -12.01 -17.59
C ALA A 152 -15.21 -12.81 -18.84
N ASP A 153 -13.97 -12.62 -19.30
CA ASP A 153 -13.39 -13.35 -20.43
C ASP A 153 -13.28 -14.85 -20.09
N ALA A 154 -12.84 -15.21 -18.87
CA ALA A 154 -12.77 -16.60 -18.42
C ALA A 154 -14.17 -17.25 -18.30
N LYS A 155 -15.18 -16.54 -17.80
CA LYS A 155 -16.57 -17.03 -17.75
C LYS A 155 -17.17 -17.20 -19.14
N ALA A 156 -16.91 -16.27 -20.07
CA ALA A 156 -17.39 -16.39 -21.44
C ALA A 156 -16.72 -17.56 -22.18
N GLU A 157 -15.44 -17.81 -21.93
CA GLU A 157 -14.71 -18.95 -22.50
C GLU A 157 -15.14 -20.29 -21.87
N GLU A 158 -15.48 -20.31 -20.58
CA GLU A 158 -16.07 -21.46 -19.90
C GLU A 158 -17.50 -21.74 -20.41
N GLU A 159 -18.34 -20.71 -20.57
CA GLU A 159 -19.68 -20.84 -21.17
C GLU A 159 -19.63 -21.28 -22.64
N ALA A 160 -18.66 -20.80 -23.42
CA ALA A 160 -18.45 -21.23 -24.81
C ALA A 160 -18.03 -22.70 -24.89
N LYS A 161 -17.11 -23.16 -24.02
CA LYS A 161 -16.72 -24.57 -23.93
C LYS A 161 -17.87 -25.46 -23.47
N LEU A 162 -18.67 -25.01 -22.51
CA LEU A 162 -19.85 -25.74 -22.04
C LEU A 162 -20.94 -25.84 -23.13
N ALA A 163 -21.08 -24.81 -23.95
CA ALA A 163 -22.00 -24.80 -25.10
C ALA A 163 -21.50 -25.71 -26.24
N GLU A 164 -20.20 -25.73 -26.51
CA GLU A 164 -19.58 -26.61 -27.51
C GLU A 164 -19.62 -28.08 -27.06
N GLU A 165 -19.40 -28.36 -25.77
CA GLU A 165 -19.52 -29.70 -25.19
C GLU A 165 -20.98 -30.19 -25.18
N LYS A 166 -21.96 -29.32 -24.91
CA LYS A 166 -23.39 -29.64 -25.07
C LYS A 166 -23.76 -29.88 -26.52
N ALA A 167 -23.28 -29.09 -27.47
CA ALA A 167 -23.54 -29.28 -28.89
C ALA A 167 -22.91 -30.59 -29.41
N ALA A 168 -21.72 -30.97 -28.92
CA ALA A 168 -21.09 -32.24 -29.24
C ALA A 168 -21.79 -33.44 -28.60
N ALA A 169 -22.33 -33.28 -27.39
CA ALA A 169 -23.14 -34.30 -26.73
C ALA A 169 -24.50 -34.51 -27.42
N ASP A 170 -25.17 -33.41 -27.83
CA ASP A 170 -26.43 -33.46 -28.58
C ASP A 170 -26.24 -34.08 -29.98
N ALA A 171 -25.09 -33.83 -30.64
CA ALA A 171 -24.74 -34.46 -31.92
C ALA A 171 -24.49 -35.97 -31.78
N LYS A 172 -23.80 -36.41 -30.73
CA LYS A 172 -23.59 -37.84 -30.45
C LYS A 172 -24.88 -38.58 -30.10
N LEU A 173 -25.79 -37.94 -29.37
CA LEU A 173 -27.10 -38.53 -29.03
C LEU A 173 -28.00 -38.69 -30.27
N ALA A 174 -27.86 -37.81 -31.26
CA ALA A 174 -28.56 -37.91 -32.55
C ALA A 174 -28.00 -39.06 -33.42
N GLU A 175 -26.68 -39.29 -33.37
CA GLU A 175 -25.99 -40.39 -34.04
C GLU A 175 -26.31 -41.76 -33.38
N GLU A 176 -26.45 -41.78 -32.05
CA GLU A 176 -26.81 -42.99 -31.29
C GLU A 176 -28.29 -43.38 -31.48
N LYS A 177 -29.19 -42.40 -31.61
CA LYS A 177 -30.60 -42.66 -31.99
C LYS A 177 -30.74 -43.23 -33.40
N THR A 178 -29.96 -42.74 -34.36
CA THR A 178 -29.98 -43.27 -35.73
C THR A 178 -29.34 -44.66 -35.83
N ALA A 179 -28.37 -44.99 -34.97
CA ALA A 179 -27.80 -46.34 -34.88
C ALA A 179 -28.76 -47.36 -34.25
N LEU A 180 -29.53 -46.95 -33.23
CA LEU A 180 -30.56 -47.79 -32.60
C LEU A 180 -31.74 -48.12 -33.53
N GLU A 181 -32.13 -47.18 -34.39
CA GLU A 181 -33.17 -47.40 -35.41
C GLU A 181 -32.73 -48.44 -36.46
N ASN A 182 -31.46 -48.40 -36.88
CA ASN A 182 -30.89 -49.39 -37.80
C ASN A 182 -30.66 -50.78 -37.14
N ALA A 183 -30.35 -50.84 -35.85
CA ALA A 183 -30.18 -52.10 -35.13
C ALA A 183 -31.52 -52.83 -34.89
N ALA A 184 -32.62 -52.08 -34.71
CA ALA A 184 -33.96 -52.65 -34.59
C ALA A 184 -34.44 -53.35 -35.87
N GLU A 185 -33.98 -52.90 -37.05
CA GLU A 185 -34.30 -53.52 -38.34
C GLU A 185 -33.60 -54.89 -38.52
N VAL A 186 -32.38 -55.05 -37.97
CA VAL A 186 -31.61 -56.31 -38.05
C VAL A 186 -32.16 -57.39 -37.08
N VAL A 187 -32.65 -56.99 -35.91
CA VAL A 187 -33.24 -57.93 -34.93
C VAL A 187 -34.60 -58.48 -35.41
N GLY A 188 -35.34 -57.71 -36.21
CA GLY A 188 -36.56 -58.18 -36.87
C GLY A 188 -36.33 -59.36 -37.84
N SER A 189 -35.17 -59.39 -38.50
CA SER A 189 -34.81 -60.49 -39.42
C SER A 189 -34.40 -61.78 -38.68
N ALA A 190 -33.77 -61.67 -37.50
CA ALA A 190 -33.32 -62.83 -36.73
C ALA A 190 -34.46 -63.54 -35.96
N ALA A 191 -35.50 -62.80 -35.54
CA ALA A 191 -36.64 -63.36 -34.83
C ALA A 191 -37.53 -64.28 -35.71
N ALA A 192 -37.57 -64.04 -37.02
CA ALA A 192 -38.34 -64.87 -37.96
C ALA A 192 -37.73 -66.28 -38.16
N ALA A 193 -36.41 -66.43 -38.01
CA ALA A 193 -35.72 -67.71 -38.23
C ALA A 193 -35.84 -68.69 -37.04
N VAL A 194 -35.99 -68.18 -35.81
CA VAL A 194 -36.04 -69.01 -34.59
C VAL A 194 -37.43 -69.63 -34.38
N VAL A 195 -38.50 -68.94 -34.80
CA VAL A 195 -39.88 -69.44 -34.68
C VAL A 195 -40.11 -70.70 -35.54
N ASP A 196 -39.49 -70.76 -36.71
CA ASP A 196 -39.64 -71.89 -37.66
C ASP A 196 -38.95 -73.17 -37.16
N THR A 197 -37.96 -73.05 -36.27
CA THR A 197 -37.21 -74.20 -35.75
C THR A 197 -37.90 -74.84 -34.55
N VAL A 198 -38.63 -74.05 -33.76
CA VAL A 198 -39.32 -74.51 -32.53
C VAL A 198 -40.62 -75.25 -32.86
N ALA A 199 -41.34 -74.85 -33.92
CA ALA A 199 -42.57 -75.52 -34.35
C ALA A 199 -42.35 -76.99 -34.78
N ASN A 200 -41.17 -77.29 -35.33
CA ASN A 200 -40.86 -78.61 -35.88
C ASN A 200 -40.48 -79.67 -34.80
N VAL A 201 -40.19 -79.23 -33.57
CA VAL A 201 -39.85 -80.13 -32.44
C VAL A 201 -41.10 -80.52 -31.65
N THR A 202 -42.10 -79.66 -31.59
CA THR A 202 -43.34 -79.86 -30.83
C THR A 202 -44.29 -80.89 -31.44
N GLU A 203 -44.26 -81.12 -32.75
CA GLU A 203 -45.09 -82.15 -33.40
C GLU A 203 -44.58 -83.58 -33.17
N LYS A 204 -43.31 -83.76 -32.76
CA LYS A 204 -42.65 -85.07 -32.69
C LYS A 204 -42.80 -85.80 -31.35
N ILE A 205 -43.37 -85.16 -30.32
CA ILE A 205 -43.40 -85.67 -28.94
C ILE A 205 -44.82 -86.14 -28.53
N ALA A 206 -45.86 -85.86 -29.31
CA ALA A 206 -47.26 -86.13 -28.90
C ALA A 206 -47.79 -87.55 -29.18
N ASP A 207 -47.05 -88.44 -29.85
CA ASP A 207 -47.58 -89.74 -30.34
C ASP A 207 -47.17 -90.98 -29.52
N ALA A 208 -46.77 -90.81 -28.25
CA ALA A 208 -46.36 -91.93 -27.40
C ALA A 208 -46.92 -91.84 -25.96
N VAL A 209 -48.02 -92.58 -25.75
CA VAL A 209 -48.45 -93.27 -24.52
C VAL A 209 -49.46 -92.56 -23.59
N ALA A 210 -50.69 -93.10 -23.59
CA ALA A 210 -51.75 -93.06 -22.57
C ALA A 210 -52.36 -94.49 -22.48
N PRO A 211 -53.30 -94.86 -21.56
CA PRO A 211 -53.69 -94.32 -20.26
C PRO A 211 -53.98 -95.39 -19.15
N LYS A 212 -54.25 -94.96 -17.89
CA LYS A 212 -55.44 -95.32 -17.02
C LYS A 212 -55.18 -95.00 -15.52
N ASN A 213 -55.89 -93.99 -14.97
CA ASN A 213 -57.03 -94.06 -14.00
C ASN A 213 -56.57 -94.04 -12.51
N ASP A 214 -57.19 -93.42 -11.51
CA ASP A 214 -58.30 -92.45 -11.31
C ASP A 214 -58.25 -92.02 -9.81
N ALA A 215 -58.99 -90.94 -9.46
CA ALA A 215 -59.48 -90.51 -8.12
C ALA A 215 -58.53 -89.67 -7.22
N ASP A 216 -58.90 -88.56 -6.56
CA ASP A 216 -60.11 -87.71 -6.40
C ASP A 216 -59.65 -86.43 -5.62
N THR A 217 -59.91 -85.20 -6.10
CA THR A 217 -60.75 -84.09 -5.51
C THR A 217 -60.55 -83.77 -4.01
N GLU A 218 -60.52 -82.53 -3.46
CA GLU A 218 -60.94 -81.16 -3.84
C GLU A 218 -60.53 -80.15 -2.70
N GLY A 219 -60.53 -78.84 -2.98
CA GLY A 219 -60.77 -77.72 -2.01
C GLY A 219 -59.55 -77.12 -1.27
N THR A 220 -59.01 -75.90 -1.49
CA THR A 220 -59.49 -74.53 -1.76
C THR A 220 -59.69 -73.66 -0.49
N GLU A 221 -59.02 -72.49 -0.48
CA GLU A 221 -59.29 -71.22 0.28
C GLU A 221 -59.20 -71.24 1.83
N GLU A 222 -58.93 -70.18 2.60
CA GLU A 222 -58.74 -68.72 2.47
C GLU A 222 -58.14 -68.25 3.83
N ALA A 223 -57.13 -67.38 3.88
CA ALA A 223 -57.20 -65.93 4.17
C ALA A 223 -57.44 -65.45 5.64
N LYS A 224 -56.75 -64.32 5.93
CA LYS A 224 -56.81 -63.39 7.09
C LYS A 224 -56.10 -63.83 8.37
N ALA A 225 -55.32 -62.98 9.05
CA ALA A 225 -55.17 -61.52 9.03
C ALA A 225 -53.72 -61.10 9.28
#